data_AF-A0A3C0JG38-F1
#
_entry.id   AF-A0A3C0JG38-F1
#
_cell.length_a   1.000
_cell.length_b   1.000
_cell.length_c   1.000
_cell.angle_alpha   90.00
_cell.angle_beta   90.00
_cell.angle_gamma   90.00
#
_symmetry.space_group_name_H-M   'P 1'
#
loop_
_entity.id
_entity.type
_entity.pdbx_description
1 polymer ?
#
loop_
_entity_poly.entity_id
_entity_poly.type
_entity_poly.pdbx_seq_one_letter_code
_entity_poly.pdbx_strand_id
1 'polypeptide(L)' 'HVKSLDQIRVFCQHARSGLEVIEELYGTRLSLFNLSLATGEAMAHLNYLIGTGEMNRSDDAVYQYQLN' A
#
# COMPACT_ATOMS: atom_id res chain seq x y z
N HIS A 1 -9.23 -0.72 -8.77
CA HIS A 1 -9.17 -1.99 -8.00
C HIS A 1 -8.14 -2.97 -8.58
N VAL A 2 -8.41 -3.72 -9.67
CA VAL A 2 -7.45 -4.72 -10.20
C VAL A 2 -6.10 -4.10 -10.60
N LYS A 3 -6.13 -2.99 -11.36
CA LYS A 3 -4.90 -2.26 -11.74
C LYS A 3 -4.09 -1.77 -10.53
N SER A 4 -4.78 -1.30 -9.49
CA SER A 4 -4.14 -0.82 -8.26
C SER A 4 -3.47 -1.96 -7.49
N LEU A 5 -4.11 -3.13 -7.41
CA LEU A 5 -3.52 -4.32 -6.79
C LEU A 5 -2.27 -4.80 -7.54
N ASP A 6 -2.33 -4.85 -8.88
CA ASP A 6 -1.17 -5.25 -9.68
C ASP A 6 0.00 -4.27 -9.53
N GLN A 7 -0.29 -2.97 -9.45
CA GLN A 7 0.72 -1.96 -9.16
C GLN A 7 1.37 -2.16 -7.78
N ILE A 8 0.57 -2.40 -6.73
CA ILE A 8 1.09 -2.68 -5.38
C ILE A 8 1.95 -3.95 -5.38
N ARG A 9 1.53 -5.01 -6.08
CA ARG A 9 2.29 -6.26 -6.18
C ARG A 9 3.67 -6.03 -6.80
N VAL A 10 3.73 -5.26 -7.88
CA VAL A 10 5.01 -4.92 -8.54
C VAL A 10 5.87 -4.03 -7.63
N PHE A 11 5.27 -3.03 -6.99
CA PHE A 11 5.99 -2.07 -6.16
C PHE A 11 6.55 -2.68 -4.87
N CYS A 12 5.77 -3.56 -4.23
CA CYS A 12 6.12 -4.26 -3.00
C CYS A 12 6.94 -5.55 -3.23
N GLN A 13 7.54 -5.76 -4.41
CA GLN A 13 8.57 -6.80 -4.58
C GLN A 13 9.74 -6.62 -3.60
N HIS A 14 9.97 -5.38 -3.17
CA HIS A 14 10.85 -5.02 -2.07
C HIS A 14 10.00 -4.46 -0.93
N ALA A 15 10.52 -4.50 0.30
CA ALA A 15 9.84 -3.91 1.45
C ALA A 15 9.57 -2.41 1.24
N ARG A 16 8.32 -1.99 1.42
CA ARG A 16 7.86 -0.59 1.27
C ARG A 16 7.00 -0.17 2.45
N SER A 17 7.13 1.09 2.87
CA SER A 17 6.25 1.66 3.88
C SER A 17 4.85 1.95 3.32
N GLY A 18 3.85 2.02 4.20
CA GLY A 18 2.49 2.41 3.80
C GLY A 18 2.43 3.78 3.11
N LEU A 19 3.31 4.72 3.52
CA LEU A 19 3.41 6.03 2.88
C LEU A 19 3.90 5.91 1.43
N GLU A 20 4.97 5.15 1.19
CA GLU A 20 5.47 4.91 -0.17
C GLU A 20 4.41 4.27 -1.07
N VAL A 21 3.61 3.35 -0.54
CA VAL A 21 2.50 2.72 -1.30
C VAL A 21 1.42 3.74 -1.67
N ILE A 22 1.08 4.66 -0.77
CA ILE A 22 0.11 5.74 -1.05
C ILE A 22 0.66 6.69 -2.13
N GLU A 23 1.93 7.07 -2.02
CA GLU A 23 2.59 7.92 -3.00
C GLU A 23 2.70 7.26 -4.38
N GLU A 24 2.94 5.95 -4.44
CA GLU A 24 2.95 5.18 -5.69
C GLU A 24 1.57 5.14 -6.36
N LEU A 25 0.49 4.94 -5.58
CA LEU A 25 -0.87 4.82 -6.11
C LEU A 25 -1.46 6.15 -6.57
N TYR A 26 -1.18 7.24 -5.85
CA TYR A 26 -1.89 8.51 -6.01
C TYR A 26 -0.97 9.71 -6.30
N GLY A 27 0.35 9.51 -6.29
CA GLY A 27 1.34 10.55 -6.49
C GLY A 27 1.62 11.40 -5.24
N THR A 28 2.67 12.22 -5.31
CA THR A 28 3.18 13.03 -4.18
C THR A 28 2.42 14.33 -3.93
N ARG A 29 1.46 14.70 -4.79
CA ARG A 29 0.68 15.95 -4.68
C ARG A 29 -0.75 15.70 -4.24
N LEU A 30 -0.91 15.07 -3.08
CA LEU A 30 -2.21 14.93 -2.43
C LEU A 30 -2.52 16.19 -1.62
N SER A 31 -3.70 16.78 -1.84
CA SER A 31 -4.25 17.75 -0.91
C SER A 31 -4.62 17.03 0.41
N LEU A 32 -4.60 17.73 1.55
CA LEU A 32 -5.00 17.17 2.85
C LEU A 32 -6.38 16.49 2.81
N PHE A 33 -7.29 17.01 1.99
CA PHE A 33 -8.64 16.46 1.81
C PHE A 33 -8.64 15.10 1.10
N ASN A 34 -7.74 14.90 0.13
CA ASN A 34 -7.63 13.65 -0.61
C ASN A 34 -6.74 12.63 0.10
N LEU A 35 -5.88 13.07 1.02
CA LEU A 35 -4.94 12.22 1.74
C LEU A 35 -5.64 11.16 2.59
N SER A 36 -6.69 11.53 3.33
CA SER A 36 -7.41 10.58 4.18
C SER A 36 -8.10 9.47 3.38
N LEU A 37 -8.72 9.84 2.25
CA LEU A 37 -9.38 8.90 1.35
C LEU A 37 -8.35 7.98 0.67
N ALA A 38 -7.27 8.56 0.11
CA ALA A 38 -6.19 7.81 -0.51
C ALA A 38 -5.54 6.82 0.48
N THR A 39 -5.34 7.24 1.72
CA THR A 39 -4.83 6.38 2.80
C THR A 39 -5.79 5.22 3.06
N GLY A 40 -7.10 5.50 3.19
CA GLY A 40 -8.11 4.47 3.43
C GLY A 40 -8.17 3.43 2.32
N GLU A 41 -8.15 3.87 1.06
CA GLU A 41 -8.16 2.97 -0.11
C GLU A 41 -6.87 2.15 -0.21
N ALA A 42 -5.69 2.76 -0.05
CA ALA A 42 -4.41 2.06 -0.05
C ALA A 42 -4.35 1.00 1.06
N MET A 43 -4.78 1.35 2.27
CA MET A 43 -4.83 0.42 3.40
C MET A 43 -5.83 -0.72 3.16
N ALA A 44 -6.98 -0.45 2.53
CA ALA A 44 -7.92 -1.51 2.15
C ALA A 44 -7.29 -2.51 1.17
N HIS A 45 -6.52 -2.02 0.20
CA HIS A 45 -5.79 -2.88 -0.74
C HIS A 45 -4.69 -3.72 -0.06
N LEU A 46 -3.88 -3.10 0.80
CA LEU A 46 -2.84 -3.81 1.55
C LEU A 46 -3.43 -4.89 2.46
N ASN A 47 -4.48 -4.55 3.20
CA ASN A 47 -5.17 -5.50 4.09
C ASN A 47 -5.81 -6.65 3.30
N TYR A 48 -6.34 -6.38 2.11
CA TYR A 48 -6.84 -7.43 1.22
C TYR A 48 -5.73 -8.40 0.83
N LEU A 49 -4.57 -7.90 0.36
CA LEU A 49 -3.42 -8.73 -0.04
C LEU A 49 -2.81 -9.52 1.12
N ILE A 50 -2.82 -8.95 2.34
CA ILE A 50 -2.44 -9.67 3.55
C ILE A 50 -3.46 -10.78 3.84
N GLY A 51 -4.75 -10.47 3.74
CA GLY A 51 -5.83 -11.45 3.95
C GLY A 51 -5.83 -12.60 2.95
N THR A 52 -5.34 -12.40 1.73
CA THR A 52 -5.16 -13.46 0.72
C THR A 52 -3.83 -14.21 0.87
N GLY A 53 -2.95 -13.79 1.77
CA GLY A 53 -1.63 -14.39 1.94
C GLY A 53 -0.68 -14.10 0.78
N GLU A 54 -0.91 -13.04 0.01
CA GLU A 54 -0.02 -12.57 -1.05
C GLU A 54 1.02 -11.56 -0.54
N MET A 55 0.78 -10.97 0.64
CA MET A 55 1.61 -9.91 1.21
C MET A 55 1.88 -10.14 2.69
N ASN A 56 3.12 -9.89 3.10
CA ASN A 56 3.54 -9.83 4.48
C ASN A 56 3.68 -8.38 4.92
N ARG A 57 3.43 -8.16 6.21
CA ARG A 57 3.65 -6.89 6.89
C ARG A 57 4.60 -7.08 8.07
N SER A 58 5.59 -6.21 8.21
CA SER A 58 6.47 -6.21 9.38
C SER A 58 5.73 -5.72 10.64
N ASP A 59 6.29 -6.03 11.81
CA ASP A 59 5.76 -5.59 13.12
C ASP A 59 6.63 -4.48 13.74
N ASP A 60 7.30 -3.69 12.89
CA ASP A 60 8.12 -2.58 13.31
C ASP A 60 7.28 -1.34 13.64
N ALA A 61 7.93 -0.32 14.24
CA ALA A 61 7.30 0.98 14.50
C ALA A 61 6.71 1.65 13.24
N VAL A 62 7.26 1.33 12.06
CA VAL A 62 6.68 1.67 10.76
C VAL A 62 6.54 0.39 9.96
N TYR A 63 5.29 -0.02 9.71
CA TYR A 63 5.01 -1.22 8.94
C TYR A 63 5.63 -1.16 7.56
N GLN A 64 6.37 -2.22 7.23
CA GLN A 64 6.87 -2.50 5.90
C GLN A 64 6.03 -3.59 5.26
N TYR A 65 5.64 -3.39 4.01
CA TYR A 65 4.84 -4.31 3.21
C TYR A 65 5.72 -4.91 2.13
N GLN A 66 5.70 -6.23 2.02
CA GLN A 66 6.47 -6.96 1.02
C GLN A 66 5.65 -8.12 0.47
N LEU A 67 5.72 -8.32 -0.84
CA LEU A 67 5.13 -9.48 -1.50
C LEU A 67 5.77 -10.77 -0.98
N ASN A 68 4.96 -11.82 -0.84
CA ASN A 68 5.38 -13.14 -0.38
C ASN A 68 6.26 -13.88 -1.40
#